data_AF-A0A090X1J0-F1
#
_entry.id   AF-A0A090X1J0-F1
#
_cell.length_a   1.000
_cell.length_b   1.000
_cell.length_c   1.000
_cell.angle_alpha   90.00
_cell.angle_beta   90.00
_cell.angle_gamma   90.00
#
_symmetry.space_group_name_H-M   'P 1'
#
loop_
_entity.id
_entity.type
_entity.pdbx_description
1 polymer ?
#
loop_
_entity_poly.entity_id
_entity_poly.type
_entity_poly.pdbx_seq_one_letter_code
_entity_poly.pdbx_strand_id
1 'polypeptide(L)' 'MHIAYITSEYPHPQVSHAAGIATSIKNLAVTLVKKGIAVTVFVYHQKVDAVLEDQGVTIHLIAKKKVYIVVVVFL' A
#
# COMPACT_ATOMS: atom_id res chain seq x y z
N MET A 1 -18.31 9.55 -0.65
CA MET A 1 -17.73 8.59 0.33
C MET A 1 -16.42 8.08 -0.25
N HIS A 2 -15.37 7.97 0.57
CA HIS A 2 -14.04 7.55 0.14
C HIS A 2 -13.50 6.54 1.15
N ILE A 3 -13.11 5.36 0.68
CA ILE A 3 -12.59 4.28 1.53
C ILE A 3 -11.09 4.15 1.32
N ALA A 4 -10.34 4.05 2.42
CA ALA A 4 -8.89 3.84 2.39
C ALA A 4 -8.52 2.49 3.00
N TYR A 5 -7.68 1.72 2.31
CA TYR A 5 -7.01 0.54 2.84
C TYR A 5 -5.55 0.86 3.17
N ILE A 6 -5.01 0.26 4.22
CA ILE A 6 -3.60 0.34 4.58
C ILE A 6 -3.06 -1.09 4.68
N THR A 7 -2.02 -1.40 3.91
CA THR A 7 -1.49 -2.76 3.77
C THR A 7 0.00 -2.72 3.44
N SER A 8 0.75 -3.79 3.74
CA SER A 8 2.14 -3.93 3.31
C SER A 8 2.25 -4.52 1.90
N GLU A 9 1.15 -5.05 1.36
CA GLU A 9 1.13 -5.81 0.11
C GLU A 9 -0.09 -5.47 -0.75
N TYR A 10 0.12 -5.43 -2.07
CA TYR A 10 -0.91 -5.20 -3.07
C TYR A 10 -0.47 -5.77 -4.43
N PRO A 11 -1.32 -6.45 -5.21
CA PRO A 11 -0.92 -7.05 -6.48
C PRO A 11 -0.72 -5.97 -7.55
N HIS A 12 0.52 -5.47 -7.66
CA HIS A 12 0.95 -4.50 -8.66
C HIS A 12 2.46 -4.68 -8.95
N PRO A 13 2.93 -4.53 -10.21
CA PRO A 13 4.33 -4.76 -10.59
C PRO A 13 5.36 -3.92 -9.83
N GLN A 14 4.97 -2.74 -9.35
CA GLN A 14 5.84 -1.82 -8.60
C GLN A 14 5.79 -2.03 -7.08
N VAL A 15 4.99 -2.97 -6.59
CA VAL A 15 4.91 -3.34 -5.17
C VAL A 15 5.86 -4.50 -4.90
N SER A 16 6.60 -4.42 -3.79
CA SER A 16 7.64 -5.39 -3.45
C SER A 16 7.13 -6.81 -3.13
N HIS A 17 5.91 -6.93 -2.59
CA HIS A 17 5.32 -8.19 -2.15
C HIS A 17 3.82 -8.23 -2.47
N ALA A 18 3.36 -9.37 -2.97
CA ALA A 18 1.94 -9.67 -3.13
C ALA A 18 1.71 -11.18 -3.00
N ALA A 19 0.82 -11.57 -2.09
CA ALA A 19 0.38 -12.95 -1.89
C ALA A 19 -1.16 -13.03 -1.78
N GLY A 20 -1.70 -14.09 -1.19
CA GLY A 20 -3.16 -14.32 -1.15
C GLY A 20 -3.96 -13.15 -0.55
N ILE A 21 -3.47 -12.52 0.51
CA ILE A 21 -4.16 -11.40 1.19
C ILE A 21 -4.20 -10.17 0.28
N ALA A 22 -3.10 -9.85 -0.40
CA ALA A 22 -3.04 -8.79 -1.39
C ALA A 22 -4.12 -8.95 -2.48
N THR A 23 -4.33 -10.18 -2.98
CA THR A 23 -5.36 -10.48 -3.99
C THR A 23 -6.77 -10.20 -3.48
N SER A 24 -7.08 -10.59 -2.24
CA SER A 24 -8.38 -10.28 -1.62
C SER A 24 -8.63 -8.78 -1.49
N ILE A 25 -7.61 -8.00 -1.07
CA ILE A 25 -7.71 -6.54 -0.96
C ILE A 25 -7.98 -5.91 -2.33
N LYS A 26 -7.26 -6.34 -3.38
CA LYS A 26 -7.48 -5.84 -4.75
C LYS A 26 -8.90 -6.12 -5.23
N ASN A 27 -9.39 -7.34 -5.02
CA ASN A 27 -10.76 -7.70 -5.43
C ASN A 27 -11.81 -6.84 -4.73
N LEU A 28 -11.65 -6.58 -3.43
CA LEU A 28 -12.55 -5.71 -2.67
C LEU A 28 -12.47 -4.25 -3.14
N ALA A 29 -11.26 -3.71 -3.29
CA ALA A 29 -11.04 -2.33 -3.74
C ALA A 29 -11.67 -2.07 -5.12
N VAL A 30 -11.40 -2.94 -6.09
CA VAL A 30 -11.96 -2.84 -7.45
C VAL A 30 -13.49 -3.00 -7.42
N THR A 31 -14.03 -3.87 -6.57
CA THR A 31 -15.49 -4.03 -6.44
C THR A 31 -16.16 -2.77 -5.89
N LEU A 32 -15.53 -2.09 -4.92
CA LEU A 32 -16.03 -0.83 -4.37
C LEU A 32 -15.97 0.29 -5.40
N VAL A 33 -14.88 0.39 -6.17
CA VAL A 33 -14.76 1.33 -7.29
C VAL A 33 -15.87 1.12 -8.32
N LYS A 34 -16.17 -0.14 -8.68
CA LYS A 34 -17.28 -0.47 -9.59
C LYS A 34 -18.66 -0.05 -9.04
N LYS A 35 -18.80 0.11 -7.73
CA LYS A 35 -20.02 0.64 -7.08
C LYS A 35 -20.03 2.18 -6.99
N GLY A 36 -19.09 2.86 -7.63
CA GLY A 36 -18.97 4.32 -7.63
C GLY A 36 -18.33 4.90 -6.37
N ILE A 37 -17.66 4.07 -5.56
CA ILE A 37 -16.99 4.51 -4.33
C ILE A 37 -15.53 4.77 -4.65
N ALA A 38 -15.03 5.96 -4.31
CA ALA A 38 -13.60 6.24 -4.43
C ALA A 38 -12.79 5.39 -3.44
N VAL A 39 -11.74 4.74 -3.92
CA VAL A 39 -10.88 3.88 -3.09
C VAL A 39 -9.42 4.28 -3.25
N THR A 40 -8.74 4.39 -2.10
CA THR A 40 -7.28 4.58 -2.05
C THR A 40 -6.64 3.45 -1.24
N VAL A 41 -5.50 2.95 -1.70
CA VAL A 41 -4.71 1.93 -1.00
C VAL A 41 -3.34 2.49 -0.67
N PHE A 42 -3.01 2.59 0.61
CA PHE A 42 -1.68 2.94 1.09
C PHE A 42 -0.88 1.66 1.31
N VAL A 43 0.13 1.46 0.47
CA VAL A 43 1.03 0.32 0.53
C VAL A 43 2.34 0.75 1.18
N TYR A 44 2.56 0.38 2.44
CA TYR A 44 3.76 0.76 3.19
C TYR A 44 4.90 -0.24 3.01
N HIS A 45 6.09 0.12 3.50
CA HIS A 45 7.33 -0.68 3.35
C HIS A 45 7.81 -0.88 1.90
N GLN A 46 7.60 0.11 1.05
CA GLN A 46 8.04 0.06 -0.34
C GLN A 46 9.46 0.62 -0.53
N LYS A 47 10.01 0.43 -1.73
CA LYS A 47 11.36 0.92 -2.08
C LYS A 47 11.38 2.43 -2.33
N VAL A 48 10.30 2.97 -2.88
CA VAL A 48 10.15 4.36 -3.27
C VAL A 48 8.73 4.84 -2.94
N ASP A 49 8.59 6.15 -2.75
CA ASP A 49 7.28 6.79 -2.71
C ASP A 49 6.76 6.96 -4.14
N ALA A 50 5.51 6.58 -4.38
CA ALA A 50 4.88 6.72 -5.69
C ALA A 50 3.36 6.75 -5.55
N VAL A 51 2.67 7.37 -6.52
CA VAL A 51 1.21 7.28 -6.65
C VAL A 51 0.90 6.62 -7.97
N LEU A 52 0.05 5.60 -7.92
CA LEU A 52 -0.30 4.74 -9.04
C LEU A 52 -1.81 4.68 -9.16
N GLU A 53 -2.28 4.28 -10.33
CA GLU A 53 -3.68 4.06 -10.64
C GLU A 53 -3.82 2.69 -11.28
N ASP A 54 -4.70 1.84 -10.74
CA ASP A 54 -5.02 0.52 -11.28
C ASP A 54 -6.50 0.24 -11.08
N GLN A 55 -7.24 0.13 -12.19
CA GLN A 55 -8.67 -0.21 -12.22
C GLN A 55 -9.56 0.73 -11.39
N GLY A 56 -9.25 2.03 -11.43
CA GLY A 56 -9.91 3.10 -10.68
C GLY A 56 -9.51 3.16 -9.20
N VAL A 57 -8.57 2.34 -8.75
CA VAL A 57 -8.03 2.38 -7.39
C VAL A 57 -6.76 3.23 -7.38
N THR A 58 -6.72 4.27 -6.56
CA THR A 58 -5.50 5.05 -6.33
C THR A 58 -4.61 4.32 -5.34
N ILE A 59 -3.34 4.08 -5.67
CA ILE A 59 -2.41 3.35 -4.81
C ILE A 59 -1.26 4.29 -4.45
N HIS A 60 -1.05 4.51 -3.16
CA HIS A 60 0.10 5.25 -2.65
C HIS A 60 1.14 4.26 -2.12
N LEU A 61 2.27 4.14 -2.80
CA LEU A 61 3.44 3.45 -2.26
C LEU A 61 4.14 4.38 -1.27
N ILE A 62 4.44 3.88 -0.09
CA ILE A 62 5.13 4.61 0.97
C ILE A 62 6.47 3.94 1.23
N ALA A 63 7.56 4.69 0.99
CA ALA A 63 8.91 4.19 1.16
C ALA A 63 9.21 3.88 2.63
N LYS A 64 9.93 2.77 2.87
CA LYS A 64 10.44 2.47 4.21
C LYS A 64 11.51 3.49 4.59
N LYS A 65 11.27 4.30 5.62
CA LYS A 65 12.32 5.14 6.24
C LYS A 65 13.22 4.28 7.13
N LYS A 66 14.54 4.37 6.92
CA LYS A 66 15.52 3.79 7.86
C LYS A 66 15.56 4.69 9.09
N VAL A 67 15.31 4.10 10.26
CA VAL A 67 15.51 4.75 11.56
C VAL A 67 16.66 4.05 12.25
N TYR A 68 17.63 4.82 12.73
CA TYR A 68 18.77 4.31 13.49
C TYR A 68 18.46 4.41 14.97
N ILE A 69 18.51 3.29 15.69
CA ILE A 69 18.53 3.30 17.15
C ILE A 69 19.99 3.43 17.56
N VAL A 70 20.33 4.55 18.19
CA VAL A 70 21.65 4.77 18.78
C VAL A 70 21.60 4.24 20.21
N VAL A 71 22.32 3.16 20.49
CA VAL A 71 22.51 2.65 21.85
C VAL A 71 23.83 3.24 22.36
N VAL A 72 23.75 4.13 23.34
CA VAL A 72 24.93 4.66 24.04
C VAL A 72 25.19 3.76 25.24
N VAL A 73 26.29 3.00 25.19
CA VAL A 73 26.77 2.24 26.35
C VAL A 73 27.74 3.13 27.11
N PHE A 74 27.39 3.49 28.36
CA PHE A 74 28.32 4.10 29.29
C PHE A 74 29.17 2.98 29.92
N LEU A 75 30.50 3.06 29.72
CA LEU A 75 31.51 2.24 30.38
C LEU A 75 32.01 2.93 31.64
#